data_AF-A0A932RQ62-F1
#
_entry.id   AF-A0A932RQ62-F1
#
_cell.length_a   1.000
_cell.length_b   1.000
_cell.length_c   1.000
_cell.angle_alpha   90.00
_cell.angle_beta   90.00
_cell.angle_gamma   90.00
#
_symmetry.space_group_name_H-M   'P 1'
#
loop_
_entity.id
_entity.type
_entity.pdbx_description
1 polymer ?
#
loop_
_entity_poly.entity_id
_entity_poly.type
_entity_poly.pdbx_seq_one_letter_code
_entity_poly.pdbx_strand_id
1 'polypeptide(L)'
;MPTDAALFPAASERDRPGDRPGDRTWARAVISLGHDEYWSPAMRRTVTAARDRGVNLAFLGANALYRRIRFEASRVGPDRTEVNYKSSADPIADPAQVTTQWGELPSNDPGSSLVGTTYGCNVVKDDMVAVDPTSWLTRDIVHAGQRLPAMVGTEYDRVLPDRMTPHPIQVLFHSPLICRGVPDHSDVAYYTTRSGAGVFSSGTNVWVCALQNACADGYGGPGAGPVVVAITTRLLTVFGQGPAGTRYPARDTARRYVGG
;
A
#
# COMPACT_ATOMS: atom_id res chain seq x y z
N MET A 1 4.72 29.36 4.15
CA MET A 1 3.52 28.74 3.54
C MET A 1 3.82 27.26 3.41
N PRO A 2 3.06 26.34 4.03
CA PRO A 2 3.31 24.92 3.84
C PRO A 2 2.72 24.50 2.49
N THR A 3 3.57 24.07 1.57
CA THR A 3 3.18 23.47 0.29
C THR A 3 2.41 22.17 0.53
N ASP A 4 1.31 22.04 -0.19
CA ASP A 4 0.23 21.07 -0.02
C ASP A 4 0.65 19.60 -0.09
N ALA A 5 -0.07 18.76 0.66
CA ALA A 5 -0.13 17.33 0.41
C ALA A 5 -0.91 17.11 -0.90
N ALA A 6 -0.24 16.68 -1.95
CA ALA A 6 -0.91 16.30 -3.18
C ALA A 6 -1.60 14.94 -2.99
N LEU A 7 -2.94 14.96 -3.01
CA LEU A 7 -3.74 13.76 -3.21
C LEU A 7 -3.59 13.37 -4.69
N PHE A 8 -2.62 12.52 -4.98
CA PHE A 8 -2.54 11.86 -6.28
C PHE A 8 -3.51 10.68 -6.25
N PRO A 9 -4.59 10.63 -7.05
CA PRO A 9 -5.05 9.32 -7.49
C PRO A 9 -3.83 8.68 -8.16
N ALA A 10 -3.50 7.44 -7.78
CA ALA A 10 -2.46 6.58 -8.34
C ALA A 10 -1.66 7.25 -9.45
N ALA A 11 -0.44 7.74 -9.14
CA ALA A 11 0.44 8.50 -10.04
C ALA A 11 0.10 8.21 -11.51
N SER A 12 -0.59 9.13 -12.18
CA SER A 12 -0.97 8.89 -13.57
C SER A 12 0.30 8.97 -14.42
N GLU A 13 0.35 8.34 -15.60
CA GLU A 13 1.53 8.49 -16.48
C GLU A 13 1.81 9.94 -16.93
N ARG A 14 0.90 10.87 -16.62
CA ARG A 14 1.08 12.32 -16.79
C ARG A 14 1.89 12.98 -15.68
N ASP A 15 2.04 12.33 -14.54
CA ASP A 15 2.82 12.84 -13.40
C ASP A 15 4.29 12.42 -13.58
N ARG A 16 4.92 12.87 -14.68
CA ARG A 16 6.35 12.61 -14.92
C ARG A 16 7.19 13.61 -14.14
N PRO A 17 8.26 13.16 -13.46
CA PRO A 17 9.26 14.07 -12.90
C PRO A 17 9.94 14.85 -14.04
N GLY A 18 9.57 16.12 -14.25
CA GLY A 18 10.23 17.00 -15.22
C GLY A 18 9.34 17.87 -16.12
N ASP A 19 8.02 17.81 -16.01
CA ASP A 19 7.13 18.60 -16.89
C ASP A 19 7.13 20.13 -16.60
N ARG A 20 7.92 20.60 -15.62
CA ARG A 20 8.25 22.03 -15.45
C ARG A 20 9.75 22.22 -15.21
N PRO A 21 10.48 22.97 -16.06
CA PRO A 21 11.86 23.34 -15.79
C PRO A 21 11.92 24.29 -14.58
N GLY A 22 12.68 23.93 -13.54
CA GLY A 22 13.13 24.87 -12.51
C GLY A 22 12.58 24.69 -11.09
N ASP A 23 11.61 23.80 -10.84
CA ASP A 23 11.12 23.57 -9.47
C ASP A 23 10.85 22.07 -9.25
N ARG A 24 11.81 21.37 -8.63
CA ARG A 24 11.67 19.96 -8.24
C ARG A 24 11.32 19.85 -6.76
N THR A 25 10.33 20.60 -6.29
CA THR A 25 9.68 20.27 -5.01
C THR A 25 8.82 19.02 -5.23
N TRP A 26 9.37 17.86 -4.89
CA TRP A 26 8.55 16.66 -4.75
C TRP A 26 7.50 16.89 -3.66
N ALA A 27 6.30 16.34 -3.85
CA ALA A 27 5.33 16.22 -2.76
C ALA A 27 5.97 15.50 -1.56
N ARG A 28 5.55 15.83 -0.34
CA ARG A 28 6.09 15.19 0.87
C ARG A 28 5.58 13.76 1.07
N ALA A 29 4.45 13.44 0.46
CA ALA A 29 3.87 12.11 0.46
C ALA A 29 3.08 11.81 -0.82
N VAL A 30 2.96 10.52 -1.14
CA VAL A 30 2.03 9.96 -2.12
C VAL A 30 1.04 9.06 -1.38
N ILE A 31 -0.24 9.20 -1.66
CA ILE A 31 -1.32 8.46 -0.98
C ILE A 31 -2.09 7.65 -2.02
N SER A 32 -2.02 6.32 -1.93
CA SER A 32 -2.82 5.36 -2.68
C SER A 32 -4.05 4.97 -1.84
N LEU A 33 -5.23 4.91 -2.45
CA LEU A 33 -6.50 4.66 -1.74
C LEU A 33 -7.10 3.31 -2.12
N GLY A 34 -7.80 2.67 -1.17
CA GLY A 34 -8.84 1.66 -1.43
C GLY A 34 -8.38 0.39 -2.15
N HIS A 35 -8.33 0.43 -3.49
CA HIS A 35 -8.11 -0.74 -4.35
C HIS A 35 -7.31 -0.37 -5.61
N ASP A 36 -6.06 0.06 -5.40
CA ASP A 36 -5.16 0.53 -6.46
C ASP A 36 -4.43 -0.64 -7.18
N GLU A 37 -5.21 -1.55 -7.77
CA GLU A 37 -4.74 -2.87 -8.25
C GLU A 37 -3.86 -2.79 -9.51
N TYR A 38 -4.11 -1.82 -10.39
CA TYR A 38 -3.60 -1.77 -11.77
C TYR A 38 -2.51 -0.70 -11.95
N TRP A 39 -1.27 -1.14 -12.18
CA TRP A 39 -0.10 -0.26 -12.26
C TRP A 39 0.73 -0.52 -13.50
N SER A 40 1.11 0.56 -14.20
CA SER A 40 2.09 0.48 -15.28
C SER A 40 3.53 0.50 -14.74
N PRO A 41 4.51 -0.02 -15.50
CA PRO A 41 5.92 0.13 -15.14
C PRO A 41 6.38 1.57 -14.96
N ALA A 42 5.81 2.53 -15.69
CA ALA A 42 6.16 3.94 -15.53
C ALA A 42 5.63 4.49 -14.19
N MET A 43 4.39 4.14 -13.82
CA MET A 43 3.79 4.53 -12.53
C MET A 43 4.63 4.00 -11.36
N ARG A 44 4.94 2.69 -11.37
CA ARG A 44 5.76 2.04 -10.34
C ARG A 44 7.13 2.68 -10.23
N ARG A 45 7.85 2.85 -11.36
CA ARG A 45 9.17 3.51 -11.36
C ARG A 45 9.13 4.91 -10.78
N THR A 46 8.10 5.69 -11.09
CA THR A 46 7.94 7.06 -10.59
C THR A 46 7.76 7.09 -9.07
N VAL A 47 6.88 6.23 -8.55
CA VAL A 47 6.61 6.16 -7.10
C VAL A 47 7.81 5.59 -6.33
N THR A 48 8.48 4.56 -6.87
CA THR A 48 9.74 4.06 -6.32
C THR A 48 10.81 5.15 -6.29
N ALA A 49 10.95 5.92 -7.37
CA ALA A 49 11.91 7.03 -7.45
C ALA A 49 11.59 8.18 -6.48
N ALA A 50 10.31 8.40 -6.14
CA ALA A 50 9.89 9.34 -5.11
C ALA A 50 10.28 8.84 -3.71
N ARG A 51 9.97 7.56 -3.39
CA ARG A 51 10.36 6.92 -2.12
C ARG A 51 11.86 6.99 -1.91
N ASP A 52 12.64 6.67 -2.94
CA ASP A 52 14.10 6.65 -2.87
C ASP A 52 14.70 8.07 -2.73
N ARG A 53 13.88 9.13 -2.85
CA ARG A 53 14.22 10.54 -2.58
C ARG A 53 13.64 11.08 -1.26
N GLY A 54 13.04 10.24 -0.43
CA GLY A 54 12.53 10.62 0.89
C GLY A 54 11.05 11.01 0.91
N VAL A 55 10.32 10.82 -0.18
CA VAL A 55 8.85 10.98 -0.22
C VAL A 55 8.20 9.82 0.51
N ASN A 56 7.29 10.10 1.44
CA ASN A 56 6.57 9.05 2.17
C ASN A 56 5.47 8.43 1.30
N LEU A 57 5.16 7.15 1.48
CA LEU A 57 4.10 6.46 0.73
C LEU A 57 3.06 5.88 1.67
N ALA A 58 1.78 6.17 1.46
CA ALA A 58 0.70 5.53 2.21
C ALA A 58 -0.23 4.76 1.26
N PHE A 59 -0.32 3.45 1.42
CA PHE A 59 -1.28 2.59 0.76
C PHE A 59 -2.42 2.30 1.73
N LEU A 60 -3.54 3.01 1.55
CA LEU A 60 -4.74 2.92 2.39
C LEU A 60 -5.74 1.90 1.81
N GLY A 61 -5.24 0.78 1.30
CA GLY A 61 -6.02 -0.25 0.64
C GLY A 61 -5.41 -1.65 0.82
N ALA A 62 -5.86 -2.58 0.00
CA ALA A 62 -5.17 -3.84 -0.27
C ALA A 62 -5.12 -4.09 -1.79
N ASN A 63 -4.41 -5.15 -2.18
CA ASN A 63 -4.24 -5.60 -3.55
C ASN A 63 -3.56 -4.56 -4.47
N ALA A 64 -2.79 -3.65 -3.89
CA ALA A 64 -2.04 -2.65 -4.66
C ALA A 64 -0.87 -3.30 -5.44
N LEU A 65 -0.60 -2.82 -6.65
CA LEU A 65 0.45 -3.37 -7.52
C LEU A 65 0.33 -4.89 -7.78
N TYR A 66 -0.88 -5.40 -7.96
CA TYR A 66 -1.10 -6.80 -8.34
C TYR A 66 -1.13 -6.97 -9.85
N ARG A 67 -1.90 -6.13 -10.55
CA ARG A 67 -2.03 -6.14 -12.00
C ARG A 67 -1.00 -5.22 -12.63
N ARG A 68 -0.20 -5.80 -13.52
CA ARG A 68 0.68 -5.04 -14.39
C ARG A 68 -0.07 -4.66 -15.66
N ILE A 69 -0.07 -3.37 -15.98
CA ILE A 69 -0.72 -2.85 -17.18
C ILE A 69 0.26 -2.16 -18.11
N ARG A 70 -0.17 -1.96 -19.35
CA ARG A 70 0.42 -1.00 -20.27
C ARG A 70 -0.67 -0.10 -20.83
N PHE A 71 -0.28 1.07 -21.31
CA PHE A 71 -1.15 1.95 -22.06
C PHE A 71 -0.77 1.92 -23.53
N GLU A 72 -1.78 1.93 -24.39
CA GLU A 72 -1.63 1.97 -25.84
C GLU A 72 -2.38 3.19 -26.41
N ALA A 73 -1.95 3.63 -27.59
CA ALA A 73 -2.62 4.69 -28.31
C ALA A 73 -4.00 4.22 -28.82
N SER A 74 -4.92 5.15 -28.96
CA SER A 74 -6.18 4.93 -29.66
C SER A 74 -6.48 6.10 -30.61
N ARG A 75 -7.60 6.04 -31.32
CA ARG A 75 -8.06 7.12 -32.22
C ARG A 75 -8.24 8.48 -31.52
N VAL A 76 -8.31 8.52 -30.19
CA VAL A 76 -8.45 9.75 -29.40
C VAL A 76 -7.14 10.22 -28.74
N GLY A 77 -6.01 9.58 -29.05
CA GLY A 77 -4.67 10.03 -28.63
C GLY A 77 -3.80 8.94 -27.99
N PRO A 78 -2.59 9.29 -27.54
CA PRO A 78 -1.70 8.38 -26.80
C PRO A 78 -2.25 8.06 -25.40
N ASP A 79 -1.92 6.88 -24.91
CA ASP A 79 -2.26 6.37 -23.57
C ASP A 79 -3.78 6.41 -23.29
N ARG A 80 -4.57 5.91 -24.25
CA ARG A 80 -6.05 5.92 -24.22
C ARG A 80 -6.69 4.55 -24.19
N THR A 81 -5.88 3.50 -24.24
CA THR A 81 -6.31 2.12 -24.05
C THR A 81 -5.48 1.52 -22.93
N GLU A 82 -6.12 1.06 -21.86
CA GLU A 82 -5.46 0.24 -20.84
C GLU A 82 -5.51 -1.22 -21.27
N VAL A 83 -4.36 -1.90 -21.22
CA VAL A 83 -4.23 -3.29 -21.64
C VAL A 83 -3.69 -4.14 -20.49
N ASN A 84 -4.40 -5.24 -20.22
CA ASN A 84 -4.01 -6.26 -19.25
C ASN A 84 -4.38 -7.66 -19.74
N TYR A 85 -3.39 -8.49 -20.02
CA TYR A 85 -3.54 -9.91 -20.24
C TYR A 85 -3.36 -10.63 -18.89
N LYS A 86 -4.44 -11.22 -18.39
CA LYS A 86 -4.46 -11.91 -17.08
C LYS A 86 -3.77 -13.28 -17.09
N SER A 87 -3.05 -13.61 -18.15
CA SER A 87 -2.34 -14.87 -18.35
C SER A 87 -1.12 -14.64 -19.26
N SER A 88 -0.31 -15.69 -19.45
CA SER A 88 0.82 -15.69 -20.39
C SER A 88 0.43 -15.56 -21.87
N ALA A 89 -0.86 -15.40 -22.18
CA ALA A 89 -1.36 -15.15 -23.53
C ALA A 89 -1.15 -13.70 -24.01
N ASP A 90 -0.36 -12.90 -23.31
CA ASP A 90 0.05 -11.58 -23.78
C ASP A 90 0.80 -11.72 -25.11
N PRO A 91 0.35 -11.08 -26.20
CA PRO A 91 1.04 -11.14 -27.49
C PRO A 91 2.39 -10.42 -27.46
N ILE A 92 2.64 -9.58 -26.45
CA ILE A 92 3.94 -8.93 -26.25
C ILE A 92 4.81 -9.82 -25.36
N ALA A 93 5.93 -10.29 -25.91
CA ALA A 93 6.90 -11.11 -25.19
C ALA A 93 8.02 -10.30 -24.50
N ASP A 94 8.14 -9.00 -24.77
CA ASP A 94 9.12 -8.12 -24.13
C ASP A 94 8.86 -8.06 -22.62
N PRO A 95 9.78 -8.56 -21.75
CA PRO A 95 9.61 -8.51 -20.30
C PRO A 95 9.37 -7.10 -19.74
N ALA A 96 9.78 -6.05 -20.45
CA ALA A 96 9.53 -4.66 -20.08
C ALA A 96 8.09 -4.19 -20.36
N GLN A 97 7.33 -4.93 -21.18
CA GLN A 97 5.99 -4.55 -21.65
C GLN A 97 4.89 -5.60 -21.43
N VAL A 98 5.25 -6.83 -21.05
CA VAL A 98 4.28 -7.85 -20.64
C VAL A 98 3.37 -7.34 -19.52
N THR A 99 2.16 -7.86 -19.48
CA THR A 99 1.12 -7.52 -18.49
C THR A 99 0.76 -8.69 -17.57
N THR A 100 1.61 -9.74 -17.55
CA THR A 100 1.59 -10.77 -16.51
C THR A 100 1.74 -10.13 -15.14
N GLN A 101 1.26 -10.79 -14.09
CA GLN A 101 1.21 -10.19 -12.75
C GLN A 101 2.60 -9.75 -12.28
N TRP A 102 2.64 -8.71 -11.45
CA TRP A 102 3.90 -8.11 -10.98
C TRP A 102 4.85 -9.13 -10.35
N GLY A 103 4.34 -10.04 -9.53
CA GLY A 103 5.13 -11.09 -8.87
C GLY A 103 5.45 -12.31 -9.74
N GLU A 104 4.90 -12.41 -10.95
CA GLU A 104 5.11 -13.54 -11.86
C GLU A 104 6.26 -13.26 -12.84
N LEU A 105 6.87 -14.34 -13.35
CA LEU A 105 7.80 -14.23 -14.47
C LEU A 105 7.07 -13.69 -15.72
N PRO A 106 7.76 -12.93 -16.58
CA PRO A 106 9.18 -12.57 -16.51
C PRO A 106 9.48 -11.33 -15.64
N SER A 107 8.47 -10.67 -15.06
CA SER A 107 8.68 -9.45 -14.25
C SER A 107 9.39 -9.75 -12.94
N ASN A 108 8.89 -10.73 -12.18
CA ASN A 108 9.38 -11.12 -10.86
C ASN A 108 9.68 -9.93 -9.93
N ASP A 109 8.79 -8.94 -9.94
CA ASP A 109 8.90 -7.69 -9.20
C ASP A 109 7.62 -7.51 -8.36
N PRO A 110 7.43 -8.30 -7.29
CA PRO A 110 6.18 -8.33 -6.53
C PRO A 110 5.89 -6.98 -5.85
N GLY A 111 4.61 -6.69 -5.63
CA GLY A 111 4.15 -5.45 -4.98
C GLY A 111 4.79 -5.21 -3.61
N SER A 112 5.09 -6.27 -2.86
CA SER A 112 5.77 -6.22 -1.56
C SER A 112 7.09 -5.45 -1.56
N SER A 113 7.85 -5.42 -2.65
CA SER A 113 9.11 -4.65 -2.72
C SER A 113 8.93 -3.13 -2.68
N LEU A 114 7.70 -2.64 -2.93
CA LEU A 114 7.32 -1.24 -2.82
C LEU A 114 6.30 -1.00 -1.70
N VAL A 115 5.26 -1.83 -1.58
CA VAL A 115 4.17 -1.66 -0.60
C VAL A 115 4.56 -2.19 0.78
N GLY A 116 5.45 -3.18 0.85
CA GLY A 116 5.80 -3.93 2.07
C GLY A 116 4.85 -5.11 2.36
N THR A 117 3.64 -5.08 1.81
CA THR A 117 2.65 -6.15 1.89
C THR A 117 2.34 -6.72 0.50
N THR A 118 1.80 -7.93 0.44
CA THR A 118 1.38 -8.61 -0.79
C THR A 118 -0.04 -9.15 -0.63
N TYR A 119 -0.83 -9.07 -1.69
CA TYR A 119 -2.17 -9.64 -1.77
C TYR A 119 -2.22 -11.09 -1.28
N GLY A 120 -3.17 -11.37 -0.39
CA GLY A 120 -3.47 -12.69 0.12
C GLY A 120 -4.53 -13.38 -0.71
N CYS A 121 -5.79 -13.07 -0.45
CA CYS A 121 -6.95 -13.75 -1.02
C CYS A 121 -8.23 -12.90 -0.84
N ASN A 122 -9.29 -13.31 -1.51
CA ASN A 122 -10.64 -12.74 -1.41
C ASN A 122 -11.70 -13.85 -1.56
N VAL A 123 -12.94 -13.72 -1.10
CA VAL A 123 -13.53 -12.68 -0.25
C VAL A 123 -13.28 -13.07 1.21
N VAL A 124 -12.84 -12.14 2.04
CA VAL A 124 -12.74 -12.32 3.51
C VAL A 124 -13.50 -11.21 4.23
N LYS A 125 -14.00 -11.52 5.43
CA LYS A 125 -14.50 -10.54 6.38
C LYS A 125 -14.14 -10.99 7.79
N ASP A 126 -13.16 -10.33 8.38
CA ASP A 126 -12.65 -10.65 9.71
C ASP A 126 -12.28 -9.38 10.49
N ASP A 127 -11.98 -9.55 11.77
CA ASP A 127 -11.54 -8.45 12.63
C ASP A 127 -10.06 -8.15 12.42
N MET A 128 -9.70 -6.88 12.47
CA MET A 128 -8.30 -6.47 12.49
C MET A 128 -7.77 -6.48 13.93
N VAL A 129 -6.61 -7.09 14.18
CA VAL A 129 -6.07 -7.28 15.55
C VAL A 129 -4.77 -6.51 15.76
N ALA A 130 -4.76 -5.58 16.70
CA ALA A 130 -3.59 -4.76 17.03
C ALA A 130 -2.52 -5.60 17.74
N VAL A 131 -1.27 -5.52 17.29
CA VAL A 131 -0.16 -6.28 17.90
C VAL A 131 1.01 -5.43 18.39
N ASP A 132 1.16 -4.21 17.89
CA ASP A 132 2.18 -3.28 18.35
C ASP A 132 1.56 -1.95 18.80
N PRO A 133 1.17 -1.81 20.07
CA PRO A 133 0.69 -0.54 20.62
C PRO A 133 1.83 0.42 20.98
N THR A 134 3.10 0.07 20.74
CA THR A 134 4.25 0.92 21.09
C THR A 134 4.74 1.77 19.92
N SER A 135 4.32 1.43 18.70
CA SER A 135 4.62 2.22 17.50
C SER A 135 4.11 3.65 17.63
N TRP A 136 4.83 4.60 17.03
CA TRP A 136 4.40 6.00 16.98
C TRP A 136 3.03 6.15 16.32
N LEU A 137 2.63 5.24 15.42
CA LEU A 137 1.33 5.26 14.75
C LEU A 137 0.17 4.83 15.65
N THR A 138 0.42 3.93 16.60
CA THR A 138 -0.63 3.20 17.33
C THR A 138 -0.63 3.47 18.83
N ARG A 139 0.47 4.01 19.37
CA ARG A 139 0.59 4.39 20.78
C ARG A 139 -0.54 5.30 21.21
N ASP A 140 -1.08 5.03 22.38
CA ASP A 140 -2.16 5.80 22.99
C ASP A 140 -3.46 5.82 22.16
N ILE A 141 -3.58 4.96 21.12
CA ILE A 141 -4.78 4.78 20.29
C ILE A 141 -5.34 3.36 20.44
N VAL A 142 -4.46 2.35 20.44
CA VAL A 142 -4.84 0.94 20.61
C VAL A 142 -4.05 0.25 21.72
N HIS A 143 -4.58 -0.87 22.21
CA HIS A 143 -3.85 -1.80 23.08
C HIS A 143 -3.57 -3.13 22.37
N ALA A 144 -2.57 -3.88 22.85
CA ALA A 144 -2.25 -5.19 22.28
C ALA A 144 -3.44 -6.16 22.41
N GLY A 145 -3.77 -6.85 21.33
CA GLY A 145 -4.93 -7.74 21.24
C GLY A 145 -6.26 -7.04 20.96
N GLN A 146 -6.30 -5.71 20.89
CA GLN A 146 -7.52 -4.98 20.54
C GLN A 146 -8.01 -5.41 19.15
N ARG A 147 -9.28 -5.79 19.08
CA ARG A 147 -9.96 -6.17 17.84
C ARG A 147 -10.76 -4.98 17.30
N LEU A 148 -10.61 -4.68 16.02
CA LEU A 148 -11.44 -3.74 15.28
C LEU A 148 -12.40 -4.56 14.41
N PRO A 149 -13.70 -4.61 14.73
CA PRO A 149 -14.61 -5.54 14.07
C PRO A 149 -14.75 -5.32 12.56
N ALA A 150 -14.77 -6.39 11.78
CA ALA A 150 -15.01 -6.37 10.33
C ALA A 150 -14.12 -5.37 9.54
N MET A 151 -12.85 -5.22 9.96
CA MET A 151 -11.88 -4.30 9.35
C MET A 151 -10.93 -4.97 8.35
N VAL A 152 -10.96 -6.29 8.22
CA VAL A 152 -10.20 -7.03 7.19
C VAL A 152 -11.16 -7.44 6.07
N GLY A 153 -10.92 -6.95 4.85
CA GLY A 153 -11.67 -7.35 3.66
C GLY A 153 -11.98 -6.20 2.68
N THR A 154 -12.78 -6.42 1.63
CA THR A 154 -13.10 -7.73 1.03
C THR A 154 -11.85 -8.50 0.60
N GLU A 155 -10.77 -7.76 0.35
CA GLU A 155 -9.44 -8.26 0.06
C GLU A 155 -8.47 -7.82 1.17
N TYR A 156 -7.37 -8.56 1.32
CA TYR A 156 -6.36 -8.26 2.31
C TYR A 156 -4.96 -8.52 1.76
N ASP A 157 -3.99 -7.83 2.35
CA ASP A 157 -2.58 -8.08 2.15
C ASP A 157 -1.92 -8.60 3.43
N ARG A 158 -0.74 -9.19 3.26
CA ARG A 158 0.09 -9.76 4.32
C ARG A 158 1.57 -9.48 4.07
N VAL A 159 2.35 -9.44 5.14
CA VAL A 159 3.80 -9.34 5.07
C VAL A 159 4.38 -10.74 4.86
N LEU A 160 5.09 -10.93 3.76
CA LEU A 160 5.82 -12.18 3.47
C LEU A 160 7.32 -11.87 3.40
N PRO A 161 8.10 -12.14 4.46
CA PRO A 161 9.52 -11.75 4.53
C PRO A 161 10.38 -12.30 3.39
N ASP A 162 10.02 -13.46 2.83
CA ASP A 162 10.70 -14.14 1.74
C ASP A 162 10.32 -13.62 0.34
N ARG A 163 9.33 -12.71 0.24
CA ARG A 163 8.86 -12.14 -1.03
C ARG A 163 9.36 -10.72 -1.27
N MET A 164 10.67 -10.52 -1.18
CA MET A 164 11.33 -9.22 -1.46
C MET A 164 10.79 -8.05 -0.62
N THR A 165 10.27 -8.35 0.58
CA THR A 165 9.77 -7.34 1.51
C THR A 165 10.93 -6.48 2.05
N PRO A 166 10.83 -5.14 2.03
CA PRO A 166 11.84 -4.26 2.59
C PRO A 166 11.99 -4.41 4.10
N HIS A 167 13.22 -4.29 4.60
CA HIS A 167 13.53 -4.26 6.03
C HIS A 167 14.25 -2.95 6.40
N PRO A 168 14.05 -2.40 7.61
CA PRO A 168 13.19 -2.93 8.68
C PRO A 168 11.69 -2.70 8.38
N ILE A 169 10.85 -3.69 8.68
CA ILE A 169 9.38 -3.58 8.60
C ILE A 169 8.73 -3.91 9.94
N GLN A 170 7.81 -3.05 10.34
CA GLN A 170 7.08 -3.10 11.60
C GLN A 170 5.64 -3.50 11.33
N VAL A 171 5.23 -4.66 11.85
CA VAL A 171 3.84 -5.13 11.83
C VAL A 171 3.09 -4.46 12.98
N LEU A 172 2.05 -3.69 12.65
CA LEU A 172 1.23 -2.90 13.58
C LEU A 172 -0.03 -3.66 14.00
N PHE A 173 -0.65 -4.32 13.04
CA PHE A 173 -1.78 -5.22 13.20
C PHE A 173 -1.45 -6.53 12.49
N HIS A 174 -1.79 -7.66 13.10
CA HIS A 174 -1.63 -9.00 12.55
C HIS A 174 -2.87 -9.81 12.90
N SER A 175 -3.64 -10.17 11.88
CA SER A 175 -5.02 -10.64 12.03
C SER A 175 -5.14 -12.04 11.42
N PRO A 176 -5.16 -13.11 12.24
CA PRO A 176 -5.41 -14.47 11.76
C PRO A 176 -6.80 -14.56 11.14
N LEU A 177 -6.90 -15.24 10.00
CA LEU A 177 -8.14 -15.40 9.25
C LEU A 177 -8.17 -16.73 8.50
N ILE A 178 -9.32 -17.05 7.89
CA ILE A 178 -9.46 -18.19 6.98
C ILE A 178 -9.97 -17.67 5.65
N CYS A 179 -9.19 -17.82 4.58
CA CYS A 179 -9.66 -17.50 3.23
C CYS A 179 -9.93 -18.78 2.45
N ARG A 180 -11.18 -18.96 2.01
CA ARG A 180 -11.61 -20.13 1.21
C ARG A 180 -11.21 -21.48 1.84
N GLY A 181 -11.33 -21.58 3.17
CA GLY A 181 -10.99 -22.79 3.93
C GLY A 181 -9.50 -22.97 4.24
N VAL A 182 -8.63 -22.04 3.83
CA VAL A 182 -7.19 -22.08 4.10
C VAL A 182 -6.84 -21.06 5.20
N PRO A 183 -6.19 -21.47 6.29
CA PRO A 183 -5.67 -20.54 7.30
C PRO A 183 -4.66 -19.56 6.70
N ASP A 184 -4.80 -18.29 7.05
CA ASP A 184 -3.95 -17.20 6.57
C ASP A 184 -3.95 -16.04 7.59
N HIS A 185 -3.40 -14.89 7.21
CA HIS A 185 -3.41 -13.67 8.03
C HIS A 185 -3.40 -12.39 7.18
N SER A 186 -3.87 -11.29 7.77
CA SER A 186 -3.76 -9.93 7.22
C SER A 186 -2.90 -9.04 8.11
N ASP A 187 -2.08 -8.19 7.50
CA ASP A 187 -1.18 -7.28 8.22
C ASP A 187 -1.36 -5.81 7.83
N VAL A 188 -1.31 -4.94 8.84
CA VAL A 188 -1.03 -3.50 8.67
C VAL A 188 0.45 -3.30 9.00
N ALA A 189 1.21 -2.68 8.10
CA ALA A 189 2.65 -2.59 8.24
C ALA A 189 3.22 -1.19 7.94
N TYR A 190 4.37 -0.91 8.54
CA TYR A 190 5.15 0.30 8.31
C TYR A 190 6.64 -0.05 8.15
N TYR A 191 7.26 0.36 7.05
CA TYR A 191 8.71 0.22 6.85
C TYR A 191 9.36 1.57 6.54
N THR A 192 10.68 1.64 6.74
CA THR A 192 11.47 2.84 6.41
C THR A 192 12.64 2.51 5.52
N THR A 193 13.03 3.45 4.66
CA THR A 193 14.14 3.27 3.70
C THR A 193 15.37 4.10 4.06
N ARG A 194 16.49 3.84 3.37
CA ARG A 194 17.73 4.62 3.52
C ARG A 194 17.58 6.10 3.15
N SER A 195 16.60 6.47 2.32
CA SER A 195 16.32 7.86 1.97
C SER A 195 15.61 8.63 3.11
N GLY A 196 15.21 7.94 4.18
CA GLY A 196 14.37 8.46 5.24
C GLY A 196 12.88 8.39 4.95
N ALA A 197 12.44 7.93 3.76
CA ALA A 197 11.02 7.75 3.49
C ALA A 197 10.42 6.69 4.43
N GLY A 198 9.23 6.98 4.96
CA GLY A 198 8.35 6.01 5.59
C GLY A 198 7.29 5.51 4.61
N VAL A 199 6.99 4.21 4.66
CA VAL A 199 5.96 3.58 3.84
C VAL A 199 4.99 2.83 4.74
N PHE A 200 3.71 3.17 4.66
CA PHE A 200 2.61 2.57 5.41
C PHE A 200 1.69 1.80 4.46
N SER A 201 1.27 0.61 4.86
CA SER A 201 0.23 -0.19 4.19
C SER A 201 -0.83 -0.59 5.21
N SER A 202 -2.11 -0.32 4.91
CA SER A 202 -3.23 -0.79 5.72
C SER A 202 -3.60 -2.25 5.46
N GLY A 203 -3.19 -2.82 4.31
CA GLY A 203 -3.43 -4.21 3.95
C GLY A 203 -4.90 -4.65 3.93
N THR A 204 -5.84 -3.71 3.77
CA THR A 204 -7.29 -3.96 3.76
C THR A 204 -8.02 -2.94 2.89
N ASN A 205 -9.03 -3.35 2.12
CA ASN A 205 -9.86 -2.45 1.33
C ASN A 205 -10.89 -1.69 2.20
N VAL A 206 -11.08 -2.09 3.47
CA VAL A 206 -12.02 -1.43 4.40
C VAL A 206 -11.51 -0.06 4.88
N TRP A 207 -10.20 0.20 4.85
CA TRP A 207 -9.60 1.34 5.54
C TRP A 207 -10.25 2.68 5.16
N VAL A 208 -10.42 2.94 3.86
CA VAL A 208 -10.96 4.23 3.38
C VAL A 208 -12.44 4.40 3.73
N CYS A 209 -13.28 3.37 3.58
CA CYS A 209 -14.69 3.50 3.94
C CYS A 209 -14.87 3.67 5.46
N ALA A 210 -13.98 3.09 6.26
CA ALA A 210 -13.99 3.21 7.72
C ALA A 210 -13.64 4.63 8.19
N LEU A 211 -12.82 5.38 7.43
CA LEU A 211 -12.57 6.80 7.70
C LEU A 211 -13.85 7.64 7.67
N GLN A 212 -14.80 7.27 6.81
CA GLN A 212 -16.06 7.98 6.64
C GLN A 212 -17.21 7.34 7.42
N ASN A 213 -16.96 6.24 8.13
CA ASN A 213 -18.00 5.41 8.73
C ASN A 213 -19.12 5.05 7.73
N ALA A 214 -18.72 4.74 6.49
CA ALA A 214 -19.60 4.57 5.34
C ALA A 214 -19.35 3.24 4.60
N CYS A 215 -18.83 2.24 5.32
CA CYS A 215 -18.60 0.92 4.74
C CYS A 215 -19.92 0.22 4.41
N ALA A 216 -19.97 -0.39 3.23
CA ALA A 216 -21.09 -1.23 2.79
C ALA A 216 -20.94 -2.66 3.32
N ASP A 217 -21.99 -3.47 3.11
CA ASP A 217 -21.99 -4.92 3.32
C ASP A 217 -21.58 -5.39 4.73
N GLY A 218 -21.73 -4.54 5.76
CA GLY A 218 -21.38 -4.86 7.14
C GLY A 218 -19.87 -4.89 7.42
N TYR A 219 -19.05 -4.27 6.56
CA TYR A 219 -17.66 -3.94 6.90
C TYR A 219 -17.58 -2.71 7.80
N GLY A 220 -16.42 -2.48 8.43
CA GLY A 220 -16.19 -1.30 9.26
C GLY A 220 -17.07 -1.28 10.51
N GLY A 221 -16.96 -2.33 11.33
CA GLY A 221 -17.83 -2.53 12.47
C GLY A 221 -17.72 -1.46 13.57
N PRO A 222 -18.62 -1.48 14.56
CA PRO A 222 -18.71 -0.45 15.59
C PRO A 222 -17.38 -0.17 16.28
N GLY A 223 -17.04 1.11 16.43
CA GLY A 223 -15.82 1.57 17.12
C GLY A 223 -14.55 1.52 16.28
N ALA A 224 -14.55 0.91 15.09
CA ALA A 224 -13.36 0.88 14.22
C ALA A 224 -13.03 2.25 13.60
N GLY A 225 -14.04 2.98 13.14
CA GLY A 225 -13.88 4.29 12.48
C GLY A 225 -13.01 5.28 13.27
N PRO A 226 -13.31 5.57 14.55
CA PRO A 226 -12.50 6.48 15.36
C PRO A 226 -11.02 6.07 15.47
N VAL A 227 -10.72 4.77 15.56
CA VAL A 227 -9.34 4.25 15.61
C VAL A 227 -8.63 4.50 14.28
N VAL A 228 -9.28 4.16 13.16
CA VAL A 228 -8.76 4.36 11.80
C VAL A 228 -8.51 5.85 11.51
N VAL A 229 -9.43 6.72 11.92
CA VAL A 229 -9.29 8.18 11.81
C VAL A 229 -8.11 8.68 12.63
N ALA A 230 -7.93 8.22 13.88
CA ALA A 230 -6.82 8.65 14.73
C ALA A 230 -5.45 8.25 14.15
N ILE A 231 -5.32 7.00 13.69
CA ILE A 231 -4.08 6.51 13.06
C ILE A 231 -3.80 7.30 11.77
N THR A 232 -4.81 7.48 10.92
CA THR A 232 -4.65 8.17 9.63
C THR A 232 -4.33 9.65 9.81
N THR A 233 -4.94 10.31 10.78
CA THR A 233 -4.62 11.71 11.13
C THR A 233 -3.16 11.84 11.54
N ARG A 234 -2.67 10.94 12.39
CA ARG A 234 -1.28 10.92 12.84
C ARG A 234 -0.32 10.63 11.68
N LEU A 235 -0.66 9.66 10.84
CA LEU A 235 0.09 9.30 9.64
C LEU A 235 0.26 10.51 8.71
N LEU A 236 -0.86 11.13 8.30
CA LEU A 236 -0.85 12.26 7.36
C LEU A 236 -0.14 13.49 7.94
N THR A 237 -0.30 13.76 9.24
CA THR A 237 0.40 14.87 9.92
C THR A 237 1.92 14.71 9.84
N VAL A 238 2.43 13.51 10.10
CA VAL A 238 3.88 13.22 10.04
C VAL A 238 4.36 13.15 8.59
N PHE A 239 3.60 12.51 7.72
CA PHE A 239 3.97 12.32 6.31
C PHE A 239 4.03 13.65 5.55
N GLY A 240 3.19 14.62 5.91
CA GLY A 240 3.21 15.98 5.37
C GLY A 240 4.44 16.82 5.78
N GLN A 241 5.21 16.39 6.80
CA GLN A 241 6.44 17.07 7.20
C GLN A 241 7.64 16.53 6.42
N GLY A 242 7.72 15.20 6.29
CA GLY A 242 8.73 14.44 5.53
C GLY A 242 10.19 14.63 5.95
N PRO A 243 11.07 13.67 5.60
CA PRO A 243 10.85 12.22 5.50
C PRO A 243 10.51 11.62 6.88
N ALA A 244 9.49 10.76 6.97
CA ALA A 244 9.00 10.26 8.26
C ALA A 244 9.99 9.34 8.97
N GLY A 245 10.71 8.51 8.22
CA GLY A 245 11.66 7.54 8.74
C GLY A 245 12.89 8.14 9.44
N THR A 246 13.22 9.41 9.18
CA THR A 246 14.29 10.11 9.90
C THR A 246 13.94 10.33 11.37
N ARG A 247 12.67 10.66 11.67
CA ARG A 247 12.20 10.91 13.04
C ARG A 247 11.55 9.68 13.66
N TYR A 248 10.94 8.84 12.83
CA TYR A 248 10.18 7.67 13.23
C TYR A 248 10.66 6.43 12.44
N PRO A 249 11.89 5.95 12.69
CA PRO A 249 12.40 4.75 12.03
C PRO A 249 11.55 3.53 12.39
N ALA A 250 11.29 2.66 11.41
CA ALA A 250 10.59 1.41 11.65
C ALA A 250 11.45 0.48 12.50
N ARG A 251 10.80 -0.27 13.40
CA ARG A 251 11.43 -1.37 14.15
C ARG A 251 11.12 -2.67 13.43
N ASP A 252 12.14 -3.47 13.16
CA ASP A 252 11.91 -4.76 12.50
C ASP A 252 11.21 -5.73 13.46
N THR A 253 9.92 -5.96 13.23
CA THR A 253 9.11 -6.90 14.02
C THR A 253 8.59 -8.06 13.18
N ALA A 254 8.96 -8.14 11.90
CA ALA A 254 8.47 -9.17 10.98
C ALA A 254 8.68 -10.58 11.55
N ARG A 255 9.90 -10.90 12.00
CA ARG A 255 10.21 -12.22 12.56
C ARG A 255 9.35 -12.62 13.75
N ARG A 256 8.82 -11.65 14.52
CA ARG A 256 7.98 -11.94 15.69
C ARG A 256 6.55 -12.36 15.31
N TYR A 257 6.02 -11.83 14.21
CA TYR A 257 4.60 -11.97 13.86
C TYR A 257 4.37 -12.80 12.60
N VAL A 258 5.31 -12.78 11.64
CA VAL A 258 5.19 -13.47 10.34
C VAL A 258 6.32 -14.46 10.09
N GLY A 259 7.33 -14.50 10.96
CA GLY A 259 8.42 -15.48 10.89
C GLY A 259 8.03 -16.78 11.57
N GLY A 260 7.79 -17.83 10.77
CA GLY A 260 7.89 -19.21 11.21
C GLY A 260 9.33 -19.70 11.20
#